data_AF-A0A0C4EE69-F1
#
_entry.id   AF-A0A0C4EE69-F1
#
_cell.length_a   1.000
_cell.length_b   1.000
_cell.length_c   1.000
_cell.angle_alpha   90.00
_cell.angle_beta   90.00
_cell.angle_gamma   90.00
#
_symmetry.space_group_name_H-M   'P 1'
#
loop_
_entity.id
_entity.type
_entity.pdbx_description
1 polymer ?
#
loop_
_entity_poly.entity_id
_entity_poly.type
_entity_poly.pdbx_seq_one_letter_code
_entity_poly.pdbx_strand_id
1 'polypeptide(L)'
;MADSGPTRPPRLQLNPPLLNSATPWATSLKDLQKLYNCPHTGAVTTRTSLIQGFDHNPEVHQYALYDTVAVSAALPRGTSNASFNSLGYSPHTLAEYLAWIKAAVSTAPTPRPGKTFIVSVTGTPQEVAECYRMVAAAQWDIAVPLAVELNLSCPNIPDKPPPAHDGPSILEYIEWISAPPQQQLPRIALGIKTPPYTYSTQYTTLITALIASASQSPGGVCPLSFITATNTLGSCLMLSSAGSNGGGGGGGGSGQNQQHQTPVLPLDGIGGMAGTPLHPLSLGNVATIRRMLDEHPDMLGHVFEEIARDADGVW
;
A
#
# COMPACT_ATOMS: atom_id res chain seq x y z
N MET A 1 -14.36 -37.86 -9.97
CA MET A 1 -14.76 -36.57 -10.57
C MET A 1 -14.48 -35.52 -9.52
N ALA A 2 -13.48 -34.66 -9.74
CA ALA A 2 -13.16 -33.61 -8.80
C ALA A 2 -14.26 -32.54 -8.87
N ASP A 3 -14.78 -32.17 -7.72
CA ASP A 3 -15.77 -31.11 -7.51
C ASP A 3 -15.28 -29.82 -8.20
N SER A 4 -15.90 -29.48 -9.33
CA SER A 4 -15.60 -28.28 -10.11
C SER A 4 -16.54 -27.12 -9.72
N GLY A 5 -16.85 -27.02 -8.44
CA GLY A 5 -17.44 -25.80 -7.89
C GLY A 5 -16.54 -24.60 -8.16
N PRO A 6 -17.09 -23.38 -8.25
CA PRO A 6 -16.30 -22.19 -8.50
C PRO A 6 -15.26 -22.00 -7.39
N THR A 7 -13.99 -22.22 -7.74
CA THR A 7 -12.92 -22.16 -6.75
C THR A 7 -12.71 -20.71 -6.31
N ARG A 8 -13.20 -20.36 -5.12
CA ARG A 8 -13.02 -19.02 -4.52
C ARG A 8 -11.54 -18.61 -4.49
N PRO A 9 -11.22 -17.30 -4.56
CA PRO A 9 -9.85 -16.85 -4.45
C PRO A 9 -9.25 -17.21 -3.07
N PRO A 10 -7.93 -17.46 -2.98
CA PRO A 10 -7.26 -17.74 -1.71
C PRO A 10 -7.49 -16.60 -0.71
N ARG A 11 -7.81 -16.92 0.54
CA ARG A 11 -8.03 -15.88 1.58
C ARG A 11 -6.71 -15.41 2.16
N LEU A 12 -6.60 -14.11 2.42
CA LEU A 12 -5.52 -13.56 3.25
C LEU A 12 -5.82 -13.89 4.72
N GLN A 13 -4.83 -14.45 5.42
CA GLN A 13 -4.92 -14.73 6.86
C GLN A 13 -3.90 -13.88 7.59
N LEU A 14 -4.37 -13.12 8.58
CA LEU A 14 -3.56 -12.20 9.38
C LEU A 14 -3.79 -12.47 10.86
N ASN A 15 -2.76 -12.98 11.53
CA ASN A 15 -2.81 -13.18 12.97
C ASN A 15 -1.42 -12.93 13.59
N PRO A 16 -1.27 -11.90 14.45
CA PRO A 16 -2.27 -10.88 14.80
C PRO A 16 -2.66 -9.98 13.59
N PRO A 17 -3.81 -9.27 13.64
CA PRO A 17 -4.27 -8.38 12.56
C PRO A 17 -3.51 -7.04 12.59
N LEU A 18 -2.19 -7.14 12.49
CA LEU A 18 -1.27 -6.03 12.41
C LEU A 18 -0.17 -6.40 11.42
N LEU A 19 0.18 -5.45 10.57
CA LEU A 19 1.22 -5.53 9.56
C LEU A 19 1.74 -4.12 9.32
N ASN A 20 2.83 -3.99 8.59
CA ASN A 20 3.29 -2.69 8.12
C ASN A 20 2.60 -2.29 6.81
N SER A 21 2.49 -0.99 6.58
CA SER A 21 2.17 -0.42 5.27
C SER A 21 3.35 -0.61 4.29
N ALA A 22 3.06 -0.55 2.97
CA ALA A 22 4.08 -0.55 1.92
C ALA A 22 4.89 0.77 1.95
N THR A 23 6.00 0.80 2.70
CA THR A 23 6.76 2.03 3.02
C THR A 23 8.28 1.88 2.80
N PRO A 24 9.07 2.97 2.89
CA PRO A 24 10.53 2.90 2.88
C PRO A 24 11.13 1.99 3.96
N TRP A 25 10.43 1.73 5.06
CA TRP A 25 10.87 0.81 6.13
C TRP A 25 10.61 -0.67 5.83
N ALA A 26 10.31 -0.99 4.57
CA ALA A 26 10.26 -2.34 4.02
C ALA A 26 11.05 -2.42 2.70
N THR A 27 12.21 -1.75 2.63
CA THR A 27 13.00 -1.60 1.39
C THR A 27 14.16 -2.59 1.25
N SER A 28 14.77 -3.02 2.36
CA SER A 28 15.96 -3.87 2.35
C SER A 28 15.74 -5.25 2.97
N LEU A 29 16.64 -6.21 2.70
CA LEU A 29 16.65 -7.50 3.41
C LEU A 29 16.60 -7.34 4.93
N LYS A 30 17.36 -6.39 5.48
CA LYS A 30 17.40 -6.12 6.92
C LYS A 30 16.04 -5.67 7.44
N ASP A 31 15.33 -4.85 6.69
CA ASP A 31 13.99 -4.39 7.05
C ASP A 31 12.99 -5.57 7.04
N LEU A 32 13.02 -6.37 5.97
CA LEU A 32 12.15 -7.54 5.84
C LEU A 32 12.41 -8.58 6.94
N GLN A 33 13.68 -8.81 7.31
CA GLN A 33 14.04 -9.67 8.44
C GLN A 33 13.49 -9.12 9.76
N LYS A 34 13.64 -7.80 10.01
CA LYS A 34 13.11 -7.16 11.22
C LYS A 34 11.59 -7.30 11.31
N LEU A 35 10.88 -7.03 10.22
CA LEU A 35 9.42 -7.12 10.14
C LEU A 35 8.95 -8.57 10.28
N TYR A 36 9.59 -9.52 9.61
CA TYR A 36 9.24 -10.94 9.70
C TYR A 36 9.42 -11.48 11.12
N ASN A 37 10.53 -11.13 11.77
CA ASN A 37 10.85 -11.56 13.14
C ASN A 37 10.02 -10.85 14.22
N CYS A 38 9.33 -9.74 13.91
CA CYS A 38 8.46 -9.05 14.88
C CYS A 38 7.26 -9.93 15.27
N PRO A 39 7.12 -10.39 16.53
CA PRO A 39 6.03 -11.29 16.95
C PRO A 39 4.64 -10.63 16.95
N HIS A 40 4.60 -9.31 16.82
CA HIS A 40 3.37 -8.52 16.90
C HIS A 40 2.74 -8.26 15.53
N THR A 41 3.32 -8.75 14.42
CA THR A 41 2.71 -8.64 13.09
C THR A 41 2.39 -10.00 12.49
N GLY A 42 1.18 -10.11 11.91
CA GLY A 42 0.68 -11.30 11.23
C GLY A 42 1.05 -11.35 9.74
N ALA A 43 1.51 -10.25 9.17
CA ALA A 43 2.09 -10.19 7.83
C ALA A 43 3.20 -9.14 7.71
N VAL A 44 3.90 -9.16 6.58
CA VAL A 44 4.88 -8.15 6.15
C VAL A 44 4.52 -7.69 4.75
N THR A 45 4.36 -6.39 4.56
CA THR A 45 4.13 -5.81 3.23
C THR A 45 5.43 -5.22 2.71
N THR A 46 5.86 -5.55 1.49
CA THR A 46 7.07 -4.94 0.90
C THR A 46 6.78 -3.50 0.50
N ARG A 47 7.83 -2.67 0.36
CA ARG A 47 7.68 -1.43 -0.44
C ARG A 47 7.20 -1.80 -1.84
N THR A 48 6.34 -0.96 -2.41
CA THR A 48 5.84 -1.14 -3.79
C THR A 48 7.03 -1.25 -4.75
N SER A 49 7.13 -2.37 -5.46
CA SER A 49 8.22 -2.66 -6.40
C SER A 49 7.72 -2.73 -7.85
N LEU A 50 8.64 -2.52 -8.80
CA LEU A 50 8.41 -2.72 -10.23
C LEU A 50 9.34 -3.83 -10.74
N ILE A 51 9.05 -4.36 -11.93
CA ILE A 51 9.91 -5.36 -12.58
C ILE A 51 11.33 -4.82 -12.76
N GLN A 52 11.48 -3.56 -13.16
CA GLN A 52 12.77 -2.92 -13.43
C GLN A 52 13.26 -2.00 -12.31
N GLY A 53 12.57 -1.98 -11.17
CA GLY A 53 12.80 -0.98 -10.12
C GLY A 53 12.32 0.42 -10.51
N PHE A 54 12.57 1.38 -9.64
CA PHE A 54 12.16 2.78 -9.78
C PHE A 54 13.40 3.69 -9.76
N ASP A 55 13.42 4.70 -10.62
CA ASP A 55 14.52 5.68 -10.65
C ASP A 55 14.43 6.65 -9.46
N HIS A 56 14.91 6.18 -8.31
CA HIS A 56 14.82 6.92 -7.06
C HIS A 56 15.87 8.03 -7.00
N ASN A 57 15.41 9.27 -7.14
CA ASN A 57 16.20 10.46 -6.82
C ASN A 57 15.98 10.90 -5.35
N PRO A 58 16.99 10.85 -4.47
CA PRO A 58 16.86 11.28 -3.07
C PRO A 58 16.64 12.79 -2.90
N GLU A 59 16.96 13.60 -3.91
CA GLU A 59 16.69 15.05 -3.89
C GLU A 59 15.22 15.37 -4.15
N VAL A 60 14.48 14.48 -4.80
CA VAL A 60 13.04 14.66 -5.13
C VAL A 60 12.15 13.83 -4.20
N HIS A 61 12.52 12.58 -3.97
CA HIS A 61 11.72 11.62 -3.22
C HIS A 61 12.04 11.70 -1.73
N GLN A 62 11.42 12.69 -1.08
CA GLN A 62 11.67 13.01 0.32
C GLN A 62 10.43 12.73 1.18
N TYR A 63 10.63 12.76 2.48
CA TYR A 63 9.57 12.71 3.46
C TYR A 63 9.90 13.63 4.64
N ALA A 64 8.85 14.11 5.29
CA ALA A 64 8.90 14.84 6.53
C ALA A 64 8.00 14.16 7.55
N LEU A 65 8.46 14.15 8.80
CA LEU A 65 7.69 13.69 9.95
C LEU A 65 7.34 14.90 10.80
N TYR A 66 6.10 14.95 11.30
CA TYR A 66 5.60 16.10 12.06
C TYR A 66 4.56 15.66 13.09
N ASP A 67 4.26 16.55 14.03
CA ASP A 67 3.29 16.33 15.09
C ASP A 67 2.05 17.20 14.89
N THR A 68 0.89 16.58 15.10
CA THR A 68 -0.40 17.25 15.16
C THR A 68 -0.93 17.26 16.59
N VAL A 69 -1.51 18.38 17.00
CA VAL A 69 -1.97 18.63 18.38
C VAL A 69 -3.18 17.74 18.78
N ALA A 70 -3.72 16.96 17.85
CA ALA A 70 -5.02 16.31 17.96
C ALA A 70 -5.02 14.93 18.66
N VAL A 71 -3.88 14.37 19.06
CA VAL A 71 -3.86 13.08 19.78
C VAL A 71 -3.67 13.31 21.28
N SER A 72 -4.76 13.18 22.04
CA SER A 72 -4.70 13.03 23.49
C SER A 72 -4.31 11.59 23.84
N ALA A 73 -3.12 11.44 24.44
CA ALA A 73 -2.57 10.29 25.16
C ALA A 73 -1.71 9.26 24.38
N ALA A 74 -0.50 9.04 24.93
CA ALA A 74 0.34 7.85 24.85
C ALA A 74 1.30 7.62 23.65
N LEU A 75 1.72 8.66 22.95
CA LEU A 75 2.94 8.53 22.12
C LEU A 75 4.22 8.56 22.98
N PRO A 76 5.18 7.65 22.74
CA PRO A 76 6.52 7.78 23.31
C PRO A 76 7.13 9.15 22.99
N ARG A 77 7.93 9.72 23.89
CA ARG A 77 8.64 10.96 23.59
C ARG A 77 9.56 10.75 22.37
N GLY A 78 9.43 11.59 21.35
CA GLY A 78 10.26 11.56 20.15
C GLY A 78 9.69 10.78 18.96
N THR A 79 8.42 10.36 19.02
CA THR A 79 7.70 9.78 17.86
C THR A 79 6.79 10.83 17.24
N SER A 80 6.94 11.07 15.94
CA SER A 80 6.02 11.93 15.18
C SER A 80 4.69 11.23 14.95
N ASN A 81 3.56 11.96 14.97
CA ASN A 81 2.24 11.36 14.74
C ASN A 81 1.69 11.49 13.30
N ALA A 82 2.45 12.13 12.42
CA ALA A 82 2.07 12.32 11.03
C ALA A 82 3.28 12.32 10.11
N SER A 83 3.02 12.04 8.83
CA SER A 83 4.04 12.06 7.78
C SER A 83 3.51 12.75 6.51
N PHE A 84 4.43 13.37 5.79
CA PHE A 84 4.17 14.04 4.53
C PHE A 84 5.30 13.69 3.56
N ASN A 85 4.98 13.22 2.36
CA ASN A 85 6.01 12.64 1.50
C ASN A 85 5.76 12.84 0.00
N SER A 86 6.84 12.91 -0.77
CA SER A 86 6.88 12.87 -2.24
C SER A 86 7.57 11.58 -2.71
N LEU A 87 7.41 10.49 -1.95
CA LEU A 87 8.13 9.25 -2.22
C LEU A 87 7.61 8.61 -3.51
N GLY A 88 8.54 8.13 -4.33
CA GLY A 88 8.23 7.18 -5.39
C GLY A 88 8.28 5.73 -4.91
N TYR A 89 8.34 4.81 -5.87
CA TYR A 89 8.38 3.37 -5.60
C TYR A 89 9.79 2.89 -5.21
N SER A 90 9.95 1.59 -5.01
CA SER A 90 11.24 1.02 -4.59
C SER A 90 12.28 1.07 -5.72
N PRO A 91 13.53 1.49 -5.44
CA PRO A 91 14.62 1.37 -6.41
C PRO A 91 14.99 -0.07 -6.73
N HIS A 92 14.60 -1.03 -5.87
CA HIS A 92 14.89 -2.45 -6.05
C HIS A 92 13.82 -3.15 -6.87
N THR A 93 14.24 -4.14 -7.65
CA THR A 93 13.35 -4.90 -8.52
C THR A 93 12.50 -5.89 -7.73
N LEU A 94 11.37 -6.30 -8.30
CA LEU A 94 10.56 -7.39 -7.75
C LEU A 94 11.38 -8.68 -7.52
N ALA A 95 12.31 -9.01 -8.44
CA ALA A 95 13.15 -10.19 -8.30
C ALA A 95 14.06 -10.11 -7.07
N GLU A 96 14.63 -8.94 -6.77
CA GLU A 96 15.42 -8.72 -5.55
C GLU A 96 14.57 -8.90 -4.29
N TYR A 97 13.34 -8.37 -4.26
CA TYR A 97 12.42 -8.58 -3.15
C TYR A 97 12.10 -10.06 -2.92
N LEU A 98 11.81 -10.83 -3.97
CA LEU A 98 11.54 -12.26 -3.85
C LEU A 98 12.74 -13.03 -3.30
N ALA A 99 13.95 -12.69 -3.74
CA ALA A 99 15.19 -13.26 -3.20
C ALA A 99 15.38 -12.90 -1.72
N TRP A 100 15.10 -11.65 -1.33
CA TRP A 100 15.19 -11.23 0.07
C TRP A 100 14.12 -11.84 0.96
N ILE A 101 12.89 -12.01 0.48
CA ILE A 101 11.83 -12.72 1.22
C ILE A 101 12.28 -14.16 1.48
N LYS A 102 12.76 -14.87 0.45
CA LYS A 102 13.31 -16.22 0.61
C LYS A 102 14.42 -16.25 1.65
N ALA A 103 15.39 -15.34 1.55
CA ALA A 103 16.49 -15.24 2.52
C ALA A 103 16.00 -14.93 3.94
N ALA A 104 15.08 -13.98 4.11
CA ALA A 104 14.53 -13.59 5.42
C ALA A 104 13.81 -14.76 6.09
N VAL A 105 13.04 -15.54 5.33
CA VAL A 105 12.34 -16.74 5.82
C VAL A 105 13.33 -17.85 6.16
N SER A 106 14.27 -18.17 5.27
CA SER A 106 15.23 -19.26 5.47
C SER A 106 16.25 -19.02 6.58
N THR A 107 16.53 -17.75 6.91
CA THR A 107 17.49 -17.37 7.95
C THR A 107 16.83 -16.95 9.26
N ALA A 108 15.49 -16.99 9.34
CA ALA A 108 14.78 -16.59 10.54
C ALA A 108 15.11 -17.52 11.72
N PRO A 109 15.42 -16.96 12.91
CA PRO A 109 15.71 -17.77 14.10
C PRO A 109 14.49 -18.56 14.58
N THR A 110 13.28 -18.17 14.19
CA THR A 110 12.04 -18.87 14.54
C THR A 110 11.14 -18.91 13.30
N PRO A 111 10.85 -20.10 12.75
CA PRO A 111 9.93 -20.24 11.62
C PRO A 111 8.53 -19.74 11.96
N ARG A 112 7.90 -19.04 11.02
CA ARG A 112 6.52 -18.53 11.15
C ARG A 112 5.72 -18.88 9.91
N PRO A 113 5.34 -20.16 9.73
CA PRO A 113 4.68 -20.64 8.51
C PRO A 113 3.32 -19.98 8.26
N GLY A 114 2.69 -19.37 9.27
CA GLY A 114 1.43 -18.63 9.11
C GLY A 114 1.58 -17.13 8.81
N LYS A 115 2.81 -16.59 8.79
CA LYS A 115 3.05 -15.16 8.59
C LYS A 115 3.24 -14.84 7.11
N THR A 116 2.24 -14.19 6.52
CA THR A 116 2.20 -13.89 5.08
C THR A 116 3.18 -12.77 4.70
N PHE A 117 3.83 -12.88 3.54
CA PHE A 117 4.41 -11.72 2.86
C PHE A 117 3.45 -11.22 1.78
N ILE A 118 3.06 -9.94 1.88
CA ILE A 118 2.28 -9.24 0.88
C ILE A 118 3.27 -8.45 0.01
N VAL A 119 3.44 -8.90 -1.23
CA VAL A 119 4.33 -8.25 -2.20
C VAL A 119 3.56 -7.13 -2.88
N SER A 120 3.85 -5.88 -2.50
CA SER A 120 3.23 -4.70 -3.11
C SER A 120 3.92 -4.40 -4.44
N VAL A 121 3.13 -4.27 -5.51
CA VAL A 121 3.62 -4.06 -6.88
C VAL A 121 2.82 -3.00 -7.62
N THR A 122 3.44 -2.41 -8.63
CA THR A 122 2.77 -1.50 -9.56
C THR A 122 3.40 -1.56 -10.96
N GLY A 123 2.74 -0.94 -11.94
CA GLY A 123 3.12 -0.93 -13.35
C GLY A 123 1.89 -0.83 -14.24
N THR A 124 2.08 -1.06 -15.54
CA THR A 124 0.98 -1.28 -16.50
C THR A 124 0.21 -2.58 -16.20
N PRO A 125 -1.01 -2.77 -16.72
CA PRO A 125 -1.77 -4.02 -16.56
C PRO A 125 -0.97 -5.29 -16.91
N GLN A 126 -0.17 -5.24 -17.98
CA GLN A 126 0.66 -6.35 -18.43
C GLN A 126 1.80 -6.62 -17.45
N GLU A 127 2.47 -5.57 -16.97
CA GLU A 127 3.57 -5.69 -16.00
C GLU A 127 3.06 -6.21 -14.67
N VAL A 128 1.91 -5.75 -14.15
CA VAL A 128 1.39 -6.30 -12.89
C VAL A 128 0.94 -7.76 -13.02
N ALA A 129 0.45 -8.19 -14.19
CA ALA A 129 0.16 -9.59 -14.45
C ALA A 129 1.43 -10.44 -14.50
N GLU A 130 2.53 -9.91 -15.02
CA GLU A 130 3.86 -10.54 -14.91
C GLU A 130 4.32 -10.60 -13.45
N CYS A 131 4.20 -9.50 -12.70
CA CYS A 131 4.52 -9.46 -11.27
C CYS A 131 3.74 -10.53 -10.50
N TYR A 132 2.43 -10.67 -10.73
CA TYR A 132 1.61 -11.71 -10.11
C TYR A 132 2.16 -13.11 -10.43
N ARG A 133 2.50 -13.38 -11.70
CA ARG A 133 3.06 -14.67 -12.13
C ARG A 133 4.42 -14.95 -11.48
N MET A 134 5.29 -13.94 -11.35
CA MET A 134 6.58 -14.06 -10.65
C MET A 134 6.39 -14.41 -9.17
N VAL A 135 5.49 -13.72 -8.46
CA VAL A 135 5.23 -13.97 -7.03
C VAL A 135 4.56 -15.34 -6.84
N ALA A 136 3.61 -15.70 -7.71
CA ALA A 136 2.98 -17.01 -7.70
C ALA A 136 4.01 -18.13 -7.94
N ALA A 137 4.91 -17.98 -8.91
CA ALA A 137 5.99 -18.95 -9.12
C ALA A 137 6.91 -19.08 -7.90
N ALA A 138 7.25 -17.96 -7.26
CA ALA A 138 8.10 -17.94 -6.07
C ALA A 138 7.47 -18.64 -4.84
N GLN A 139 6.14 -18.80 -4.81
CA GLN A 139 5.45 -19.52 -3.74
C GLN A 139 5.92 -20.98 -3.59
N TRP A 140 6.40 -21.61 -4.67
CA TRP A 140 6.93 -22.98 -4.61
C TRP A 140 8.19 -23.11 -3.74
N ASP A 141 8.96 -22.03 -3.65
CA ASP A 141 10.28 -22.00 -3.03
C ASP A 141 10.31 -21.33 -1.65
N ILE A 142 9.21 -20.69 -1.26
CA ILE A 142 9.12 -19.86 -0.05
C ILE A 142 8.15 -20.52 0.93
N ALA A 143 8.67 -20.88 2.11
CA ALA A 143 7.98 -21.66 3.14
C ALA A 143 6.93 -20.88 3.96
N VAL A 144 6.45 -19.76 3.44
CA VAL A 144 5.37 -18.95 4.01
C VAL A 144 4.41 -18.51 2.90
N PRO A 145 3.14 -18.20 3.22
CA PRO A 145 2.20 -17.68 2.24
C PRO A 145 2.71 -16.38 1.62
N LEU A 146 2.53 -16.26 0.32
CA LEU A 146 2.70 -15.03 -0.44
C LEU A 146 1.32 -14.51 -0.86
N ALA A 147 1.22 -13.20 -0.93
CA ALA A 147 0.09 -12.48 -1.50
C ALA A 147 0.62 -11.33 -2.37
N VAL A 148 -0.21 -10.83 -3.28
CA VAL A 148 0.09 -9.65 -4.09
C VAL A 148 -0.87 -8.54 -3.73
N GLU A 149 -0.33 -7.34 -3.52
CA GLU A 149 -1.10 -6.10 -3.42
C GLU A 149 -0.78 -5.23 -4.65
N LEU A 150 -1.80 -4.88 -5.43
CA LEU A 150 -1.67 -3.93 -6.54
C LEU A 150 -1.82 -2.51 -6.00
N ASN A 151 -0.75 -1.73 -6.06
CA ASN A 151 -0.82 -0.33 -5.68
C ASN A 151 -1.35 0.52 -6.84
N LEU A 152 -2.67 0.74 -6.84
CA LEU A 152 -3.38 1.50 -7.89
C LEU A 152 -3.72 2.93 -7.46
N SER A 153 -3.16 3.40 -6.33
CA SER A 153 -3.48 4.71 -5.73
C SER A 153 -2.68 5.86 -6.30
N CYS A 154 -1.56 5.57 -6.94
CA CYS A 154 -0.66 6.55 -7.53
C CYS A 154 -0.76 6.48 -9.07
N PRO A 155 -0.37 7.54 -9.81
CA PRO A 155 -0.31 7.45 -11.25
C PRO A 155 0.75 6.43 -11.66
N ASN A 156 0.31 5.39 -12.38
CA ASN A 156 1.19 4.35 -12.93
C ASN A 156 1.57 4.62 -14.39
N ILE A 157 0.81 5.50 -15.05
CA ILE A 157 1.00 5.93 -16.42
C ILE A 157 1.06 7.46 -16.40
N PRO A 158 2.10 8.09 -17.00
CA PRO A 158 2.18 9.55 -17.11
C PRO A 158 0.88 10.14 -17.67
N ASP A 159 0.45 11.27 -17.11
CA ASP A 159 -0.73 12.03 -17.54
C ASP A 159 -2.08 11.31 -17.43
N LYS A 160 -2.14 10.13 -16.79
CA LYS A 160 -3.40 9.46 -16.44
C LYS A 160 -3.70 9.61 -14.94
N PRO A 161 -4.97 9.77 -14.55
CA PRO A 161 -5.35 9.68 -13.15
C PRO A 161 -4.99 8.29 -12.58
N PRO A 162 -4.81 8.16 -11.26
CA PRO A 162 -4.56 6.86 -10.63
C PRO A 162 -5.62 5.82 -11.02
N PRO A 163 -5.24 4.58 -11.39
CA PRO A 163 -6.19 3.58 -11.89
C PRO A 163 -7.35 3.30 -10.94
N ALA A 164 -7.14 3.38 -9.62
CA ALA A 164 -8.19 3.15 -8.63
C ALA A 164 -9.31 4.21 -8.61
N HIS A 165 -9.22 5.28 -9.41
CA HIS A 165 -10.32 6.23 -9.63
C HIS A 165 -11.14 5.94 -10.90
N ASP A 166 -10.72 4.97 -11.71
CA ASP A 166 -11.33 4.65 -13.00
C ASP A 166 -11.77 3.18 -13.05
N GLY A 167 -13.08 2.95 -13.12
CA GLY A 167 -13.66 1.60 -13.12
C GLY A 167 -13.15 0.70 -14.24
N PRO A 168 -13.12 1.16 -15.51
CA PRO A 168 -12.51 0.42 -16.61
C PRO A 168 -11.06 0.04 -16.36
N SER A 169 -10.24 0.96 -15.83
CA SER A 169 -8.84 0.67 -15.48
C SER A 169 -8.74 -0.41 -14.40
N ILE A 170 -9.54 -0.35 -13.33
CA ILE A 170 -9.55 -1.41 -12.28
C ILE A 170 -9.87 -2.78 -12.91
N LEU A 171 -10.88 -2.82 -13.77
CA LEU A 171 -11.31 -4.05 -14.44
C LEU A 171 -10.22 -4.60 -15.36
N GLU A 172 -9.58 -3.74 -16.17
CA GLU A 172 -8.48 -4.12 -17.06
C GLU A 172 -7.33 -4.80 -16.28
N TYR A 173 -6.90 -4.23 -15.15
CA TYR A 173 -5.84 -4.83 -14.33
C TYR A 173 -6.25 -6.23 -13.81
N ILE A 174 -7.50 -6.38 -13.37
CA ILE A 174 -8.03 -7.65 -12.89
C ILE A 174 -8.10 -8.69 -14.02
N GLU A 175 -8.56 -8.30 -15.20
CA GLU A 175 -8.65 -9.15 -16.39
C GLU A 175 -7.27 -9.66 -16.83
N TRP A 176 -6.26 -8.79 -16.88
CA TRP A 176 -4.89 -9.17 -17.22
C TRP A 176 -4.28 -10.19 -16.25
N ILE A 177 -4.55 -10.06 -14.95
CA ILE A 177 -4.06 -11.00 -13.92
C ILE A 177 -4.83 -12.32 -13.97
N SER A 178 -6.14 -12.25 -14.26
CA SER A 178 -7.02 -13.42 -14.29
C SER A 178 -6.89 -14.23 -15.58
N ALA A 179 -6.17 -13.72 -16.58
CA ALA A 179 -5.91 -14.41 -17.83
C ALA A 179 -5.22 -15.77 -17.58
N PRO A 180 -5.65 -16.85 -18.24
CA PRO A 180 -5.07 -18.18 -18.04
C PRO A 180 -3.56 -18.17 -18.30
N PRO A 181 -2.73 -18.56 -17.31
CA PRO A 181 -1.29 -18.62 -17.53
C PRO A 181 -0.95 -19.78 -18.47
N GLN A 182 0.15 -19.63 -19.22
CA GLN A 182 0.68 -20.71 -20.06
C GLN A 182 1.19 -21.91 -19.25
N GLN A 183 1.56 -21.68 -17.99
CA GLN A 183 2.08 -22.68 -17.06
C GLN A 183 1.20 -22.76 -15.81
N GLN A 184 1.12 -23.93 -15.20
CA GLN A 184 0.36 -24.12 -13.97
C GLN A 184 1.09 -23.44 -12.80
N LEU A 185 0.49 -22.39 -12.25
CA LEU A 185 0.99 -21.63 -11.10
C LEU A 185 0.10 -21.85 -9.88
N PRO A 186 0.65 -21.77 -8.66
CA PRO A 186 -0.15 -21.82 -7.45
C PRO A 186 -0.96 -20.53 -7.37
N ARG A 187 -2.20 -20.63 -6.89
CA ARG A 187 -3.00 -19.43 -6.65
C ARG A 187 -2.60 -18.80 -5.33
N ILE A 188 -2.32 -17.51 -5.39
CA ILE A 188 -2.02 -16.68 -4.22
C ILE A 188 -3.08 -15.59 -4.06
N ALA A 189 -3.24 -15.08 -2.84
CA ALA A 189 -4.21 -14.02 -2.56
C ALA A 189 -3.82 -12.75 -3.32
N LEU A 190 -4.83 -12.08 -3.89
CA LEU A 190 -4.67 -10.84 -4.66
C LEU A 190 -5.47 -9.73 -4.00
N GLY A 191 -4.87 -8.57 -3.81
CA GLY A 191 -5.59 -7.40 -3.32
C GLY A 191 -5.20 -6.13 -4.06
N ILE A 192 -5.94 -5.06 -3.75
CA ILE A 192 -5.68 -3.73 -4.30
C ILE A 192 -5.49 -2.74 -3.15
N LYS A 193 -4.59 -1.78 -3.32
CA LYS A 193 -4.42 -0.63 -2.44
C LYS A 193 -5.11 0.59 -3.05
N THR A 194 -6.09 1.13 -2.36
CA THR A 194 -6.90 2.26 -2.83
C THR A 194 -6.37 3.60 -2.31
N PRO A 195 -6.52 4.69 -3.07
CA PRO A 195 -6.33 6.04 -2.54
C PRO A 195 -7.46 6.35 -1.56
N PRO A 196 -7.32 7.39 -0.73
CA PRO A 196 -8.44 7.87 0.06
C PRO A 196 -9.56 8.40 -0.84
N TYR A 197 -10.74 7.81 -0.74
CA TYR A 197 -11.94 8.33 -1.37
C TYR A 197 -12.63 9.35 -0.46
N THR A 198 -13.03 10.47 -1.05
CA THR A 198 -13.58 11.63 -0.35
C THR A 198 -15.04 11.93 -0.73
N TYR A 199 -15.58 11.28 -1.77
CA TYR A 199 -16.98 11.42 -2.18
C TYR A 199 -17.56 10.12 -2.75
N SER A 200 -18.89 10.00 -2.73
CA SER A 200 -19.63 8.76 -2.98
C SER A 200 -19.33 8.09 -4.32
N THR A 201 -19.18 8.86 -5.40
CA THR A 201 -18.95 8.31 -6.75
C THR A 201 -17.67 7.49 -6.84
N GLN A 202 -16.64 7.80 -6.06
CA GLN A 202 -15.40 7.02 -6.05
C GLN A 202 -15.62 5.61 -5.50
N TYR A 203 -16.39 5.50 -4.41
CA TYR A 203 -16.79 4.23 -3.84
C TYR A 203 -17.66 3.43 -4.81
N THR A 204 -18.68 4.04 -5.42
CA THR A 204 -19.54 3.35 -6.38
C THR A 204 -18.76 2.89 -7.62
N THR A 205 -17.76 3.67 -8.06
CA THR A 205 -16.88 3.30 -9.17
C THR A 205 -16.08 2.04 -8.86
N LEU A 206 -15.45 1.98 -7.68
CA LEU A 206 -14.75 0.78 -7.22
C LEU A 206 -15.69 -0.43 -7.19
N ILE A 207 -16.81 -0.33 -6.47
CA ILE A 207 -17.71 -1.45 -6.25
C ILE A 207 -18.32 -1.94 -7.57
N THR A 208 -18.68 -1.03 -8.48
CA THR A 208 -19.19 -1.39 -9.82
C THR A 208 -18.15 -2.17 -10.62
N ALA A 209 -16.87 -1.76 -10.58
CA ALA A 209 -15.79 -2.50 -11.25
C ALA A 209 -15.60 -3.89 -10.64
N LEU A 210 -15.67 -4.03 -9.31
CA LEU A 210 -15.57 -5.33 -8.64
C LEU A 210 -16.75 -6.25 -8.99
N ILE A 211 -17.97 -5.73 -9.05
CA ILE A 211 -19.16 -6.48 -9.51
C ILE A 211 -18.95 -6.94 -10.96
N ALA A 212 -18.52 -6.05 -11.85
CA ALA A 212 -18.24 -6.39 -13.25
C ALA A 212 -17.19 -7.51 -13.35
N SER A 213 -16.10 -7.42 -12.58
CA SER A 213 -15.06 -8.46 -12.55
C SER A 213 -15.60 -9.82 -12.05
N ALA A 214 -16.49 -9.79 -11.05
CA ALA A 214 -17.12 -11.00 -10.53
C ALA A 214 -18.07 -11.64 -11.55
N SER A 215 -18.85 -10.83 -12.27
CA SER A 215 -19.74 -11.31 -13.34
C SER A 215 -19.00 -11.96 -14.51
N GLN A 216 -17.77 -11.55 -14.79
CA GLN A 216 -16.92 -12.15 -15.82
C GLN A 216 -16.12 -13.37 -15.33
N SER A 217 -15.97 -13.52 -14.02
CA SER A 217 -15.24 -14.64 -13.42
C SER A 217 -16.04 -15.95 -13.58
N PRO A 218 -15.39 -17.09 -13.91
CA PRO A 218 -16.05 -18.40 -14.05
C PRO A 218 -16.88 -18.85 -12.83
N GLY A 219 -16.67 -18.21 -11.68
CA GLY A 219 -17.40 -18.50 -10.45
C GLY A 219 -18.39 -17.47 -9.96
N GLY A 220 -18.64 -16.40 -10.73
CA GLY A 220 -19.54 -15.33 -10.29
C GLY A 220 -19.02 -14.56 -9.07
N VAL A 221 -17.74 -14.73 -8.72
CA VAL A 221 -17.10 -14.12 -7.54
C VAL A 221 -15.92 -13.26 -7.98
N CYS A 222 -15.75 -12.14 -7.29
CA CYS A 222 -14.63 -11.25 -7.53
C CYS A 222 -13.30 -11.99 -7.28
N PRO A 223 -12.32 -11.89 -8.18
CA PRO A 223 -11.03 -12.57 -8.04
C PRO A 223 -10.15 -11.96 -6.95
N LEU A 224 -10.46 -10.76 -6.46
CA LEU A 224 -9.76 -10.16 -5.33
C LEU A 224 -10.09 -10.90 -4.02
N SER A 225 -9.07 -10.98 -3.18
CA SER A 225 -9.10 -11.54 -1.83
C SER A 225 -9.17 -10.45 -0.76
N PHE A 226 -8.55 -9.28 -1.00
CA PHE A 226 -8.54 -8.19 -0.03
C PHE A 226 -8.46 -6.79 -0.64
N ILE A 227 -8.79 -5.77 0.15
CA ILE A 227 -8.59 -4.35 -0.16
C ILE A 227 -7.82 -3.71 1.00
N THR A 228 -6.78 -2.96 0.66
CA THR A 228 -6.02 -2.13 1.60
C THR A 228 -6.48 -0.68 1.45
N ALA A 229 -7.17 -0.16 2.45
CA ALA A 229 -7.70 1.21 2.48
C ALA A 229 -7.09 1.97 3.68
N THR A 230 -6.29 3.02 3.48
CA THR A 230 -5.99 3.74 2.23
C THR A 230 -4.49 3.97 2.07
N ASN A 231 -4.06 4.35 0.87
CA ASN A 231 -2.78 5.01 0.67
C ASN A 231 -2.78 6.43 1.26
N THR A 232 -1.66 7.15 1.17
CA THR A 232 -1.57 8.56 1.61
C THR A 232 -2.53 9.45 0.84
N LEU A 233 -3.04 10.52 1.46
CA LEU A 233 -3.83 11.54 0.77
C LEU A 233 -2.91 12.45 -0.05
N GLY A 234 -2.93 12.29 -1.37
CA GLY A 234 -2.18 13.14 -2.30
C GLY A 234 -2.70 14.58 -2.36
N SER A 235 -2.01 15.40 -3.14
CA SER A 235 -2.38 16.81 -3.38
C SER A 235 -2.43 17.67 -2.11
N CYS A 236 -1.68 17.27 -1.07
CA CYS A 236 -1.51 18.05 0.14
C CYS A 236 -0.28 18.96 -0.01
N LEU A 237 -0.29 20.13 0.66
CA LEU A 237 0.84 21.07 0.71
C LEU A 237 1.17 21.36 2.18
N MET A 238 2.46 21.26 2.52
CA MET A 238 2.96 21.66 3.84
C MET A 238 3.98 22.77 3.69
N LEU A 239 3.81 23.84 4.46
CA LEU A 239 4.69 25.00 4.47
C LEU A 239 5.45 25.08 5.79
N SER A 240 6.76 25.36 5.71
CA SER A 240 7.58 25.71 6.87
C SER A 240 7.67 27.24 6.98
N SER A 241 7.57 27.76 8.21
CA SER A 241 7.90 29.16 8.48
C SER A 241 9.42 29.29 8.59
N ALA A 242 10.05 30.08 7.72
CA ALA A 242 11.46 30.43 7.87
C ALA A 242 11.65 31.24 9.18
N GLY A 243 12.18 30.60 10.22
CA GLY A 243 12.42 31.27 11.52
C GLY A 243 12.78 30.38 12.72
N SER A 244 12.74 29.05 12.61
CA SER A 244 13.02 28.14 13.75
C SER A 244 14.33 27.34 13.66
N ASN A 245 15.22 27.66 12.72
CA ASN A 245 16.60 27.16 12.78
C ASN A 245 17.50 28.19 13.48
N GLY A 246 17.85 27.88 14.73
CA GLY A 246 18.73 28.70 15.56
C GLY A 246 20.14 28.84 14.97
N GLY A 247 20.57 30.09 14.82
CA GLY A 247 21.96 30.50 14.61
C GLY A 247 22.07 31.96 14.98
N GLY A 248 22.70 32.25 16.13
CA GLY A 248 22.74 33.58 16.74
C GLY A 248 23.37 34.65 15.87
N GLY A 249 22.80 35.85 15.93
CA GLY A 249 23.35 37.05 15.32
C GLY A 249 22.44 38.23 15.63
N GLY A 250 22.74 38.95 16.72
CA GLY A 250 22.01 40.15 17.10
C GLY A 250 22.11 41.23 16.02
N GLY A 251 20.99 41.91 15.78
CA GLY A 251 20.93 43.07 14.90
C GLY A 251 19.50 43.57 14.82
N GLY A 252 19.19 44.60 15.60
CA GLY A 252 17.89 45.27 15.59
C GLY A 252 17.57 45.85 14.22
N GLY A 253 16.37 45.57 13.74
CA GLY A 253 15.81 46.15 12.53
C GLY A 253 14.30 46.04 12.55
N SER A 254 13.62 47.14 12.88
CA SER A 254 12.19 47.31 12.73
C SER A 254 11.84 47.35 11.23
N GLY A 255 11.53 46.19 10.67
CA GLY A 255 10.95 46.02 9.34
C GLY A 255 9.94 44.88 9.40
N GLN A 256 8.81 45.02 8.73
CA GLN A 256 7.76 44.00 8.70
C GLN A 256 8.36 42.66 8.20
N ASN A 257 8.60 41.73 9.13
CA ASN A 257 9.06 40.38 8.83
C ASN A 257 7.93 39.63 8.11
N GLN A 258 7.87 39.74 6.78
CA GLN A 258 7.17 38.75 5.96
C GLN A 258 7.90 37.42 6.17
N GLN A 259 7.39 36.60 7.08
CA GLN A 259 7.86 35.23 7.23
C GLN A 259 7.61 34.53 5.89
N HIS A 260 8.67 34.31 5.12
CA HIS A 260 8.56 33.61 3.85
C HIS A 260 8.27 32.15 4.17
N GLN A 261 7.05 31.71 3.84
CA GLN A 261 6.66 30.32 3.95
C GLN A 261 7.21 29.57 2.75
N THR A 262 7.94 28.49 3.00
CA THR A 262 8.54 27.65 1.94
C THR A 262 7.97 26.24 2.03
N PRO A 263 7.68 25.58 0.92
CA PRO A 263 7.24 24.20 0.96
C PRO A 263 8.25 23.29 1.63
N VAL A 264 7.75 22.30 2.39
CA VAL A 264 8.59 21.33 3.10
C VAL A 264 9.18 20.29 2.14
N LEU A 265 8.46 19.97 1.06
CA LEU A 265 8.92 19.04 0.03
C LEU A 265 9.52 19.78 -1.18
N PRO A 266 10.37 19.10 -1.98
CA PRO A 266 10.92 19.63 -3.23
C PRO A 266 9.85 19.94 -4.30
N LEU A 267 10.30 20.51 -5.43
CA LEU A 267 9.47 20.85 -6.60
C LEU A 267 8.35 21.84 -6.24
N ASP A 268 7.10 21.49 -6.53
CA ASP A 268 5.91 22.28 -6.20
C ASP A 268 5.50 22.14 -4.72
N GLY A 269 6.18 21.29 -3.96
CA GLY A 269 5.91 21.04 -2.55
C GLY A 269 4.70 20.16 -2.28
N ILE A 270 4.09 19.59 -3.32
CA ILE A 270 2.90 18.76 -3.22
C ILE A 270 3.30 17.32 -2.86
N GLY A 271 2.56 16.72 -1.94
CA GLY A 271 2.85 15.37 -1.46
C GLY A 271 1.65 14.64 -0.89
N GLY A 272 1.91 13.40 -0.46
CA GLY A 272 1.01 12.52 0.25
C GLY A 272 1.08 12.73 1.77
N MET A 273 -0.06 13.02 2.40
CA MET A 273 -0.21 13.12 3.84
C MET A 273 -0.70 11.79 4.43
N ALA A 274 -0.13 11.39 5.58
CA ALA A 274 -0.55 10.21 6.34
C ALA A 274 -0.44 10.44 7.87
N GLY A 275 -0.72 9.38 8.66
CA GLY A 275 -0.78 9.43 10.12
C GLY A 275 -2.08 10.04 10.66
N THR A 276 -2.03 10.64 11.85
CA THR A 276 -3.21 11.14 12.58
C THR A 276 -4.16 11.99 11.72
N PRO A 277 -3.70 12.94 10.87
CA PRO A 277 -4.61 13.78 10.08
C PRO A 277 -5.45 13.01 9.08
N LEU A 278 -4.95 11.86 8.59
CA LEU A 278 -5.63 11.01 7.63
C LEU A 278 -6.58 10.02 8.31
N HIS A 279 -6.38 9.71 9.59
CA HIS A 279 -7.00 8.57 10.26
C HIS A 279 -8.54 8.54 10.17
N PRO A 280 -9.29 9.63 10.46
CA PRO A 280 -10.75 9.60 10.33
C PRO A 280 -11.23 9.32 8.89
N LEU A 281 -10.50 9.82 7.89
CA LEU A 281 -10.82 9.57 6.49
C LEU A 281 -10.54 8.10 6.12
N SER A 282 -9.45 7.51 6.59
CA SER A 282 -9.16 6.09 6.39
C SER A 282 -10.21 5.20 7.05
N LEU A 283 -10.65 5.52 8.28
CA LEU A 283 -11.75 4.80 8.93
C LEU A 283 -13.06 4.89 8.14
N GLY A 284 -13.38 6.08 7.61
CA GLY A 284 -14.54 6.28 6.75
C GLY A 284 -14.48 5.46 5.46
N ASN A 285 -13.30 5.36 4.86
CA ASN A 285 -13.08 4.51 3.69
C ASN A 285 -13.35 3.05 4.02
N VAL A 286 -12.76 2.54 5.12
CA VAL A 286 -12.94 1.16 5.54
C VAL A 286 -14.39 0.83 5.86
N ALA A 287 -15.05 1.66 6.66
CA ALA A 287 -16.45 1.43 7.02
C ALA A 287 -17.37 1.44 5.79
N THR A 288 -17.11 2.34 4.84
CA THR A 288 -17.97 2.51 3.65
C THR A 288 -17.75 1.38 2.65
N ILE A 289 -16.50 1.03 2.34
CA ILE A 289 -16.18 -0.06 1.41
C ILE A 289 -16.72 -1.38 1.97
N ARG A 290 -16.44 -1.71 3.25
CA ARG A 290 -16.99 -2.91 3.91
C ARG A 290 -18.50 -3.01 3.75
N ARG A 291 -19.23 -1.95 4.08
CA ARG A 291 -20.70 -1.92 3.96
C ARG A 291 -21.15 -2.22 2.53
N MET A 292 -20.52 -1.61 1.53
CA MET A 292 -20.89 -1.81 0.13
C MET A 292 -20.49 -3.20 -0.40
N LEU A 293 -19.39 -3.80 0.10
CA LEU A 293 -19.05 -5.20 -0.18
C LEU A 293 -20.11 -6.16 0.40
N ASP A 294 -20.61 -5.87 1.61
CA ASP A 294 -21.65 -6.66 2.29
C ASP A 294 -23.03 -6.58 1.63
N GLU A 295 -23.29 -5.55 0.81
CA GLU A 295 -24.50 -5.45 -0.02
C GLU A 295 -24.51 -6.48 -1.17
N HIS A 296 -23.35 -7.10 -1.47
CA HIS A 296 -23.19 -8.10 -2.53
C HIS A 296 -22.50 -9.38 -2.01
N PRO A 297 -23.08 -10.09 -1.03
CA PRO A 297 -22.40 -11.16 -0.28
C PRO A 297 -21.98 -12.35 -1.15
N ASP A 298 -22.74 -12.66 -2.20
CA ASP A 298 -22.47 -13.77 -3.11
C ASP A 298 -21.27 -13.50 -4.02
N MET A 299 -21.05 -12.23 -4.40
CA MET A 299 -20.02 -11.83 -5.37
C MET A 299 -18.75 -11.30 -4.68
N LEU A 300 -18.93 -10.56 -3.57
CA LEU A 300 -17.90 -9.74 -2.93
C LEU A 300 -17.72 -10.05 -1.43
N GLY A 301 -18.61 -10.82 -0.82
CA GLY A 301 -18.61 -11.04 0.64
C GLY A 301 -17.35 -11.74 1.19
N HIS A 302 -16.54 -12.37 0.34
CA HIS A 302 -15.25 -12.97 0.73
C HIS A 302 -14.09 -11.99 0.74
N VAL A 303 -14.23 -10.82 0.13
CA VAL A 303 -13.16 -9.82 0.04
C VAL A 303 -12.94 -9.26 1.44
N PHE A 304 -11.77 -9.54 2.01
CA PHE A 304 -11.35 -9.02 3.31
C PHE A 304 -10.94 -7.54 3.18
N GLU A 305 -11.17 -6.73 4.20
CA GLU A 305 -10.74 -5.34 4.19
C GLU A 305 -9.85 -5.05 5.39
N GLU A 306 -8.76 -4.34 5.15
CA GLU A 306 -7.80 -3.98 6.18
C GLU A 306 -7.42 -2.50 6.14
N ILE A 307 -7.24 -1.95 7.33
CA ILE A 307 -6.52 -0.70 7.56
C ILE A 307 -5.03 -1.04 7.57
N ALA A 308 -4.28 -0.60 6.56
CA ALA A 308 -2.81 -0.58 6.69
C ALA A 308 -2.45 0.33 7.87
N ARG A 309 -2.09 -0.27 9.00
CA ARG A 309 -1.60 0.46 10.18
C ARG A 309 -0.11 0.72 9.97
N ASP A 310 0.30 1.98 9.96
CA ASP A 310 1.71 2.34 9.80
C ASP A 310 2.55 1.67 10.90
N ALA A 311 3.64 1.03 10.49
CA ALA A 311 4.62 0.40 11.39
C ALA A 311 5.73 1.38 11.81
N ASP A 312 5.49 2.68 11.71
CA ASP A 312 6.48 3.72 12.04
C ASP A 312 6.39 4.20 13.50
N GLY A 313 5.66 3.48 14.37
CA GLY A 313 5.54 3.87 15.78
C GLY A 313 4.73 5.16 15.98
N VAL A 314 3.84 5.44 15.04
CA VAL A 314 2.98 6.61 14.97
C VAL A 314 1.56 6.17 15.33
N TRP A 315 1.19 6.32 16.61
CA TRP A 315 -0.20 6.31 17.09
C TRP A 315 -0.70 7.73 17.32
#